data_AF-A0A6J6DP37-F1
#
_entry.id   AF-A0A6J6DP37-F1
#
_cell.length_a   1.000
_cell.length_b   1.000
_cell.length_c   1.000
_cell.angle_alpha   90.00
_cell.angle_beta   90.00
_cell.angle_gamma   90.00
#
_symmetry.space_group_name_H-M   'P 1'
#
loop_
_entity.id
_entity.type
_entity.pdbx_description
1 polymer ?
#
loop_
_entity_poly.entity_id
_entity_poly.type
_entity_poly.pdbx_seq_one_letter_code
_entity_poly.pdbx_strand_id
1 'polypeptide(L)'
;MKKIVAALLALFSILSIPPATAATPVIRIVDIPHTNFDGTFRDNELVGELAPEGKLGKAVYAKNRSATWVIDAALIDEIIDMSDGYLFKEAPDVIGQQVAFAWLEQLRIATAGNPIVALPYGNPDSSLARKLSTRDLALYNKVAQIRLEEFFGRPVISQNGWGKGKSRLSSGFQSLYERQQDLLAGLSKVVDVEEIATLQLRLGRILNPLLDSRDRAYFSYQGRDATTKVVKKLRIVSGRFQLTSSRVEVPLTLVNDFETATVVSLSLTPMNSRVRVENVSGITIAPKSFVQISVPFTVIASGSTLVLAQFITPEGDRVGQASRLNLSLTVIDSRVAWFTTGAAIFLFLGAIIQSVRRIRRGRNEK
;
A
#
# COMPACT_ATOMS: atom_id res chain seq x y z
N MET A 1 -65.77 -9.69 54.33
CA MET A 1 -65.59 -10.41 53.05
C MET A 1 -64.79 -9.66 51.98
N LYS A 2 -64.53 -8.35 52.08
CA LYS A 2 -63.72 -7.60 51.08
C LYS A 2 -62.20 -7.78 51.17
N LYS A 3 -61.67 -8.37 52.25
CA LYS A 3 -60.21 -8.55 52.46
C LYS A 3 -59.64 -9.87 51.93
N ILE A 4 -60.51 -10.85 51.61
CA ILE A 4 -60.07 -12.18 51.12
C ILE A 4 -59.99 -12.20 49.58
N VAL A 5 -60.82 -11.42 48.89
CA VAL A 5 -60.80 -11.33 47.42
C VAL A 5 -59.55 -10.59 46.91
N ALA A 6 -59.03 -9.63 47.66
CA ALA A 6 -57.79 -8.90 47.30
C ALA A 6 -56.53 -9.78 47.41
N ALA A 7 -56.53 -10.80 48.28
CA ALA A 7 -55.40 -11.71 48.43
C ALA A 7 -55.30 -12.74 47.30
N LEU A 8 -56.43 -13.11 46.69
CA LEU A 8 -56.47 -14.04 45.54
C LEU A 8 -56.11 -13.38 44.20
N LEU A 9 -56.32 -12.06 44.05
CA LEU A 9 -55.87 -11.31 42.88
C LEU A 9 -54.39 -10.92 42.93
N ALA A 10 -53.77 -10.86 44.13
CA ALA A 10 -52.34 -10.59 44.26
C ALA A 10 -51.46 -11.82 43.99
N LEU A 11 -52.02 -13.04 44.06
CA LEU A 11 -51.27 -14.28 43.85
C LEU A 11 -51.13 -14.68 42.37
N PHE A 12 -51.90 -14.07 41.46
CA PHE A 12 -51.85 -14.36 40.02
C PHE A 12 -50.88 -13.46 39.24
N SER A 13 -50.30 -12.43 39.86
CA SER A 13 -49.41 -11.47 39.20
C SER A 13 -47.92 -11.87 39.20
N ILE A 14 -47.56 -13.06 39.70
CA ILE A 14 -46.15 -13.51 39.84
C ILE A 14 -45.73 -14.47 38.70
N LEU A 15 -46.62 -14.83 37.78
CA LEU A 15 -46.37 -15.86 36.76
C LEU A 15 -45.94 -15.36 35.37
N SER A 16 -45.35 -14.17 35.26
CA SER A 16 -44.74 -13.72 34.00
C SER A 16 -43.42 -13.01 34.25
N ILE A 17 -42.47 -13.73 34.84
CA ILE A 17 -41.06 -13.39 34.69
C ILE A 17 -40.70 -13.84 33.27
N PRO A 18 -40.37 -12.94 32.33
CA PRO A 18 -39.86 -13.37 31.03
C PRO A 18 -38.64 -14.26 31.29
N PRO A 19 -38.50 -15.41 30.61
CA PRO A 19 -37.35 -16.26 30.82
C PRO A 19 -36.09 -15.42 30.61
N ALA A 20 -35.24 -15.38 31.64
CA ALA A 20 -33.93 -14.74 31.53
C ALA A 20 -33.16 -15.51 30.45
N THR A 21 -33.10 -14.94 29.24
CA THR A 21 -32.23 -15.45 28.18
C THR A 21 -30.80 -15.16 28.63
N ALA A 22 -30.08 -16.21 29.04
CA ALA A 22 -28.64 -16.12 29.22
C ALA A 22 -28.02 -15.58 27.92
N ALA A 23 -27.09 -14.64 28.03
CA ALA A 23 -26.40 -14.11 26.85
C ALA A 23 -25.77 -15.27 26.08
N THR A 24 -26.08 -15.36 24.77
CA THR A 24 -25.51 -16.38 23.89
C THR A 24 -23.97 -16.30 23.98
N PRO A 25 -23.28 -17.41 24.28
CA PRO A 25 -21.82 -17.37 24.42
C PRO A 25 -21.17 -16.88 23.12
N VAL A 26 -20.07 -16.13 23.24
CA VAL A 26 -19.32 -15.60 22.12
C VAL A 26 -18.03 -16.40 21.97
N ILE A 27 -17.89 -17.11 20.85
CA ILE A 27 -16.67 -17.85 20.51
C ILE A 27 -15.88 -17.01 19.51
N ARG A 28 -14.57 -16.86 19.76
CA ARG A 28 -13.68 -16.03 18.93
C ARG A 28 -12.63 -16.90 18.28
N ILE A 29 -12.60 -16.86 16.96
CA ILE A 29 -11.61 -17.54 16.12
C ILE A 29 -10.71 -16.45 15.57
N VAL A 30 -9.66 -16.15 16.35
CA VAL A 30 -8.70 -15.08 16.09
C VAL A 30 -7.32 -15.50 16.56
N ASP A 31 -6.30 -15.10 15.81
CA ASP A 31 -4.91 -15.25 16.22
C ASP A 31 -4.01 -14.14 15.67
N ILE A 32 -2.71 -14.23 15.95
CA ILE A 32 -1.68 -13.47 15.25
C ILE A 32 -1.48 -14.05 13.83
N PRO A 33 -0.93 -13.28 12.87
CA PRO A 33 -0.58 -13.82 11.56
C PRO A 33 0.60 -14.78 11.67
N HIS A 34 0.49 -15.93 11.00
CA HIS A 34 1.55 -16.93 10.89
C HIS A 34 2.27 -16.87 9.53
N THR A 35 1.78 -16.05 8.60
CA THR A 35 2.39 -15.84 7.29
C THR A 35 3.12 -14.50 7.16
N ASN A 36 4.19 -14.52 6.38
CA ASN A 36 4.93 -13.34 5.94
C ASN A 36 4.17 -12.55 4.87
N PHE A 37 4.68 -11.38 4.51
CA PHE A 37 4.08 -10.54 3.47
C PHE A 37 4.14 -11.15 2.06
N ASP A 38 4.99 -12.13 1.84
CA ASP A 38 5.07 -12.94 0.61
C ASP A 38 4.15 -14.17 0.64
N GLY A 39 3.53 -14.48 1.78
CA GLY A 39 2.63 -15.63 1.97
C GLY A 39 3.32 -16.88 2.53
N THR A 40 4.64 -16.88 2.69
CA THR A 40 5.35 -17.99 3.34
C THR A 40 5.04 -18.08 4.83
N PHE A 41 4.95 -19.29 5.38
CA PHE A 41 4.77 -19.49 6.82
C PHE A 41 6.07 -19.19 7.57
N ARG A 42 6.00 -18.30 8.56
CA ARG A 42 7.16 -17.87 9.37
C ARG A 42 7.47 -18.85 10.51
N ASP A 43 6.43 -19.53 10.98
CA ASP A 43 6.43 -20.48 12.08
C ASP A 43 5.45 -21.62 11.76
N ASN A 44 5.40 -22.64 12.61
CA ASN A 44 4.49 -23.77 12.46
C ASN A 44 3.63 -23.98 13.71
N GLU A 45 3.46 -22.93 14.52
CA GLU A 45 2.76 -23.01 15.80
C GLU A 45 1.26 -23.24 15.60
N LEU A 46 0.72 -22.74 14.48
CA LEU A 46 -0.69 -22.86 14.14
C LEU A 46 -1.15 -24.33 14.07
N VAL A 47 -0.28 -25.28 13.68
CA VAL A 47 -0.61 -26.73 13.70
C VAL A 47 -1.02 -27.18 15.10
N GLY A 48 -0.28 -26.76 16.13
CA GLY A 48 -0.57 -27.10 17.53
C GLY A 48 -1.84 -26.42 18.03
N GLU A 49 -2.12 -25.20 17.57
CA GLU A 49 -3.31 -24.46 17.95
C GLU A 49 -4.60 -25.03 17.35
N LEU A 50 -4.52 -25.58 16.14
CA LEU A 50 -5.63 -26.23 15.43
C LEU A 50 -5.91 -27.65 15.92
N ALA A 51 -4.92 -28.33 16.49
CA ALA A 51 -5.11 -29.66 17.08
C ALA A 51 -6.22 -29.62 18.17
N PRO A 52 -6.93 -30.74 18.44
CA PRO A 52 -8.09 -30.74 19.33
C PRO A 52 -7.87 -30.11 20.72
N GLU A 53 -6.65 -30.24 21.26
CA GLU A 53 -6.26 -29.69 22.55
C GLU A 53 -5.67 -28.26 22.49
N GLY A 54 -5.41 -27.75 21.29
CA GLY A 54 -4.96 -26.38 21.04
C GLY A 54 -6.04 -25.35 21.33
N LYS A 55 -5.68 -24.06 21.37
CA LYS A 55 -6.63 -22.98 21.68
C LYS A 55 -7.76 -22.90 20.66
N LEU A 56 -7.43 -22.97 19.37
CA LEU A 56 -8.41 -22.90 18.27
C LEU A 56 -9.16 -24.23 18.13
N GLY A 57 -8.49 -25.36 18.38
CA GLY A 57 -9.13 -26.66 18.44
C GLY A 57 -10.20 -26.71 19.54
N LYS A 58 -9.85 -26.36 20.78
CA LYS A 58 -10.81 -26.34 21.90
C LYS A 58 -12.04 -25.48 21.62
N ALA A 59 -11.89 -24.37 20.90
CA ALA A 59 -13.02 -23.51 20.53
C ALA A 59 -14.00 -24.20 19.55
N VAL A 60 -13.50 -25.07 18.67
CA VAL A 60 -14.24 -25.68 17.56
C VAL A 60 -14.71 -27.11 17.88
N TYR A 61 -13.94 -27.88 18.66
CA TYR A 61 -14.27 -29.25 19.08
C TYR A 61 -15.11 -29.29 20.37
N ALA A 62 -15.23 -28.19 21.12
CA ALA A 62 -16.11 -28.14 22.29
C ALA A 62 -17.59 -28.29 21.90
N LYS A 63 -18.36 -28.98 22.76
CA LYS A 63 -19.82 -29.14 22.58
C LYS A 63 -20.57 -27.86 22.93
N ASN A 64 -20.55 -26.87 22.04
CA ASN A 64 -21.41 -25.67 22.13
C ASN A 64 -22.48 -25.71 21.02
N ARG A 65 -23.75 -25.86 21.40
CA ARG A 65 -24.85 -25.97 20.41
C ARG A 65 -25.38 -24.62 19.91
N SER A 66 -25.22 -23.55 20.70
CA SER A 66 -25.68 -22.21 20.34
C SER A 66 -24.67 -21.17 20.82
N ALA A 67 -24.04 -20.45 19.89
CA ALA A 67 -23.04 -19.42 20.14
C ALA A 67 -23.00 -18.41 19.01
N THR A 68 -22.56 -17.19 19.29
CA THR A 68 -22.17 -16.23 18.24
C THR A 68 -20.69 -16.40 17.94
N TRP A 69 -20.37 -16.72 16.70
CA TRP A 69 -19.01 -16.95 16.25
C TRP A 69 -18.44 -15.67 15.66
N VAL A 70 -17.34 -15.19 16.20
CA VAL A 70 -16.66 -13.97 15.75
C VAL A 70 -15.32 -14.39 15.16
N ILE A 71 -15.18 -14.26 13.84
CA ILE A 71 -14.13 -14.93 13.07
C ILE A 71 -13.30 -13.89 12.31
N ASP A 72 -11.97 -14.03 12.37
CA ASP A 72 -11.03 -13.32 11.50
C ASP A 72 -10.85 -14.07 10.18
N ALA A 73 -11.23 -13.43 9.07
CA ALA A 73 -11.09 -14.00 7.74
C ALA A 73 -9.63 -14.26 7.35
N ALA A 74 -8.67 -13.45 7.82
CA ALA A 74 -7.27 -13.66 7.47
C ALA A 74 -6.70 -14.95 8.10
N LEU A 75 -7.16 -15.31 9.30
CA LEU A 75 -6.81 -16.58 9.93
C LEU A 75 -7.41 -17.75 9.14
N ILE A 76 -8.66 -17.62 8.67
CA ILE A 76 -9.29 -18.67 7.84
C ILE A 76 -8.53 -18.86 6.52
N ASP A 77 -8.12 -17.78 5.85
CA ASP A 77 -7.28 -17.86 4.65
C ASP A 77 -5.95 -18.59 4.94
N GLU A 78 -5.27 -18.28 6.06
CA GLU A 78 -4.01 -18.98 6.42
C GLU A 78 -4.24 -20.49 6.66
N ILE A 79 -5.37 -20.88 7.26
CA ILE A 79 -5.69 -22.29 7.50
C ILE A 79 -6.09 -22.98 6.18
N ILE A 80 -6.76 -22.29 5.26
CA ILE A 80 -7.03 -22.80 3.91
C ILE A 80 -5.71 -23.06 3.18
N ASP A 81 -4.79 -22.09 3.19
CA ASP A 81 -3.45 -22.23 2.60
C ASP A 81 -2.70 -23.45 3.19
N MET A 82 -2.80 -23.68 4.50
CA MET A 82 -2.26 -24.89 5.13
C MET A 82 -2.92 -26.17 4.60
N SER A 83 -4.24 -26.17 4.44
CA SER A 83 -5.02 -27.35 4.03
C SER A 83 -4.82 -27.74 2.56
N ASP A 84 -4.54 -26.76 1.69
CA ASP A 84 -4.20 -26.98 0.28
C ASP A 84 -2.77 -27.53 0.11
N GLY A 85 -1.94 -27.36 1.13
CA GLY A 85 -0.56 -27.82 1.19
C GLY A 85 0.41 -26.65 1.27
N TYR A 86 1.27 -26.67 2.28
CA TYR A 86 2.21 -25.58 2.56
C TYR A 86 3.61 -26.10 2.85
N LEU A 87 4.58 -25.20 2.73
CA LEU A 87 5.97 -25.46 3.05
C LEU A 87 6.32 -24.82 4.40
N PHE A 88 7.02 -25.56 5.25
CA PHE A 88 7.70 -25.03 6.42
C PHE A 88 9.16 -25.45 6.38
N LYS A 89 10.08 -24.46 6.49
CA LYS A 89 11.53 -24.68 6.33
C LYS A 89 11.88 -25.45 5.05
N GLU A 90 11.26 -25.02 3.93
CA GLU A 90 11.47 -25.57 2.58
C GLU A 90 11.04 -27.04 2.39
N ALA A 91 10.33 -27.62 3.36
CA ALA A 91 9.78 -28.96 3.28
C ALA A 91 8.25 -28.94 3.40
N PRO A 92 7.53 -29.82 2.67
CA PRO A 92 6.09 -30.00 2.88
C PRO A 92 5.79 -30.52 4.29
N ASP A 93 4.78 -29.95 4.94
CA ASP A 93 4.25 -30.47 6.22
C ASP A 93 2.87 -31.11 6.02
N VAL A 94 2.89 -32.41 5.74
CA VAL A 94 1.70 -33.22 5.48
C VAL A 94 0.82 -33.37 6.74
N ILE A 95 1.42 -33.36 7.93
CA ILE A 95 0.66 -33.49 9.18
C ILE A 95 -0.11 -32.19 9.42
N GLY A 96 0.57 -31.05 9.29
CA GLY A 96 -0.07 -29.74 9.40
C GLY A 96 -1.21 -29.56 8.41
N GLN A 97 -1.03 -30.03 7.16
CA GLN A 97 -2.07 -30.02 6.13
C GLN A 97 -3.32 -30.78 6.57
N GLN A 98 -3.16 -32.02 7.06
CA GLN A 98 -4.29 -32.85 7.50
C GLN A 98 -5.00 -32.25 8.71
N VAL A 99 -4.24 -31.68 9.66
CA VAL A 99 -4.79 -31.00 10.84
C VAL A 99 -5.62 -29.79 10.42
N ALA A 100 -5.12 -28.96 9.51
CA ALA A 100 -5.83 -27.80 9.00
C ALA A 100 -7.12 -28.19 8.27
N PHE A 101 -7.06 -29.18 7.38
CA PHE A 101 -8.24 -29.70 6.68
C PHE A 101 -9.32 -30.20 7.66
N ALA A 102 -8.94 -31.05 8.62
CA ALA A 102 -9.88 -31.56 9.61
C ALA A 102 -10.49 -30.46 10.47
N TRP A 103 -9.70 -29.44 10.82
CA TRP A 103 -10.18 -28.30 11.61
C TRP A 103 -11.18 -27.44 10.84
N LEU A 104 -10.95 -27.17 9.55
CA LEU A 104 -11.88 -26.39 8.71
C LEU A 104 -13.23 -27.10 8.55
N GLU A 105 -13.22 -28.42 8.34
CA GLU A 105 -14.45 -29.22 8.31
C GLU A 105 -15.20 -29.16 9.64
N GLN A 106 -14.48 -29.29 10.75
CA GLN A 106 -15.10 -29.17 12.07
C GLN A 106 -15.65 -27.75 12.32
N LEU A 107 -14.98 -26.70 11.84
CA LEU A 107 -15.48 -25.32 11.96
C LEU A 107 -16.82 -25.15 11.23
N ARG A 108 -16.97 -25.71 10.03
CA ARG A 108 -18.25 -25.71 9.29
C ARG A 108 -19.36 -26.40 10.10
N ILE A 109 -19.06 -27.55 10.70
CA ILE A 109 -20.01 -28.31 11.53
C ILE A 109 -20.38 -27.52 12.80
N ALA A 110 -19.40 -26.98 13.52
CA ALA A 110 -19.60 -26.28 14.78
C ALA A 110 -20.37 -24.96 14.62
N THR A 111 -20.23 -24.31 13.47
CA THR A 111 -20.91 -23.05 13.16
C THR A 111 -22.28 -23.25 12.50
N ALA A 112 -22.66 -24.48 12.14
CA ALA A 112 -23.93 -24.77 11.49
C ALA A 112 -25.12 -24.23 12.31
N GLY A 113 -26.01 -23.49 11.65
CA GLY A 113 -27.17 -22.87 12.29
C GLY A 113 -26.88 -21.69 13.25
N ASN A 114 -25.61 -21.37 13.52
CA ASN A 114 -25.21 -20.28 14.42
C ASN A 114 -24.93 -18.97 13.67
N PRO A 115 -25.10 -17.78 14.27
CA PRO A 115 -24.68 -16.52 13.67
C PRO A 115 -23.16 -16.40 13.60
N ILE A 116 -22.65 -15.94 12.46
CA ILE A 116 -21.23 -15.67 12.22
C ILE A 116 -21.05 -14.16 12.03
N VAL A 117 -20.09 -13.59 12.74
CA VAL A 117 -19.67 -12.20 12.64
C VAL A 117 -18.28 -12.17 12.01
N ALA A 118 -18.15 -11.47 10.89
CA ALA A 118 -16.89 -11.22 10.21
C ALA A 118 -16.16 -10.03 10.82
N LEU A 119 -15.03 -10.28 11.48
CA LEU A 119 -14.08 -9.22 11.86
C LEU A 119 -13.42 -8.62 10.62
N PRO A 120 -12.87 -7.39 10.68
CA PRO A 120 -12.11 -6.88 9.54
C PRO A 120 -10.91 -7.79 9.28
N TYR A 121 -10.56 -7.96 8.01
CA TYR A 121 -9.49 -8.86 7.58
C TYR A 121 -8.18 -8.60 8.34
N GLY A 122 -7.67 -9.61 9.05
CA GLY A 122 -6.45 -9.52 9.85
C GLY A 122 -6.66 -9.08 11.30
N ASN A 123 -7.93 -9.00 11.73
CA ASN A 123 -8.36 -8.54 13.05
C ASN A 123 -7.66 -7.24 13.51
N PRO A 124 -7.61 -6.16 12.69
CA PRO A 124 -7.00 -4.91 13.10
C PRO A 124 -7.80 -4.29 14.25
N ASP A 125 -7.10 -3.58 15.15
CA ASP A 125 -7.75 -2.66 16.09
C ASP A 125 -8.60 -1.65 15.30
N SER A 126 -9.91 -1.85 15.33
CA SER A 126 -10.85 -1.09 14.50
C SER A 126 -10.90 0.39 14.84
N SER A 127 -10.56 0.77 16.07
CA SER A 127 -10.49 2.18 16.47
C SER A 127 -9.26 2.84 15.86
N LEU A 128 -8.10 2.19 15.98
CA LEU A 128 -6.87 2.68 15.36
C LEU A 128 -6.97 2.66 13.84
N ALA A 129 -7.43 1.56 13.24
CA ALA A 129 -7.58 1.45 11.78
C ALA A 129 -8.48 2.56 11.23
N ARG A 130 -9.61 2.86 11.87
CA ARG A 130 -10.49 3.96 11.48
C ARG A 130 -9.80 5.32 11.55
N LYS A 131 -9.00 5.54 12.61
CA LYS A 131 -8.23 6.78 12.82
C LYS A 131 -7.18 6.98 11.73
N LEU A 132 -6.45 5.92 11.36
CA LEU A 132 -5.40 5.98 10.34
C LEU A 132 -6.01 6.09 8.93
N SER A 133 -7.04 5.29 8.62
CA SER A 133 -7.69 5.30 7.31
C SER A 133 -9.06 4.62 7.36
N THR A 134 -10.12 5.42 7.21
CA THR A 134 -11.48 4.89 7.09
C THR A 134 -11.68 4.10 5.79
N ARG A 135 -10.96 4.47 4.72
CA ARG A 135 -10.94 3.77 3.43
C ARG A 135 -10.42 2.34 3.59
N ASP A 136 -9.29 2.15 4.26
CA ASP A 136 -8.69 0.82 4.42
C ASP A 136 -9.53 -0.05 5.35
N LEU A 137 -10.08 0.51 6.44
CA LEU A 137 -10.99 -0.26 7.29
C LEU A 137 -12.24 -0.74 6.53
N ALA A 138 -12.80 0.09 5.64
CA ALA A 138 -13.92 -0.33 4.78
C ALA A 138 -13.52 -1.47 3.84
N LEU A 139 -12.31 -1.41 3.26
CA LEU A 139 -11.75 -2.51 2.46
C LEU A 139 -11.64 -3.80 3.28
N TYR A 140 -11.07 -3.74 4.49
CA TYR A 140 -10.90 -4.92 5.34
C TYR A 140 -12.22 -5.56 5.76
N ASN A 141 -13.24 -4.77 6.07
CA ASN A 141 -14.57 -5.28 6.37
C ASN A 141 -15.20 -5.96 5.15
N LYS A 142 -15.12 -5.30 3.98
CA LYS A 142 -15.69 -5.81 2.73
C LYS A 142 -15.05 -7.14 2.33
N VAL A 143 -13.72 -7.21 2.33
CA VAL A 143 -13.00 -8.45 1.95
C VAL A 143 -13.27 -9.57 2.95
N ALA A 144 -13.25 -9.28 4.25
CA ALA A 144 -13.54 -10.32 5.25
C ALA A 144 -14.95 -10.89 5.14
N GLN A 145 -15.94 -10.03 4.86
CA GLN A 145 -17.31 -10.49 4.62
C GLN A 145 -17.35 -11.43 3.40
N ILE A 146 -16.79 -11.00 2.27
CA ILE A 146 -16.76 -11.81 1.03
C ILE A 146 -16.08 -13.17 1.29
N ARG A 147 -14.89 -13.18 1.89
CA ARG A 147 -14.12 -14.41 2.15
C ARG A 147 -14.85 -15.38 3.06
N LEU A 148 -15.47 -14.90 4.14
CA LEU A 148 -16.21 -15.76 5.05
C LEU A 148 -17.55 -16.23 4.46
N GLU A 149 -18.24 -15.40 3.69
CA GLU A 149 -19.45 -15.83 2.97
C GLU A 149 -19.14 -16.91 1.94
N GLU A 150 -18.04 -16.77 1.21
CA GLU A 150 -17.52 -17.76 0.27
C GLU A 150 -17.15 -19.05 1.01
N PHE A 151 -16.38 -18.97 2.09
CA PHE A 151 -15.99 -20.14 2.88
C PHE A 151 -17.21 -20.88 3.44
N PHE A 152 -18.14 -20.20 4.11
CA PHE A 152 -19.29 -20.83 4.77
C PHE A 152 -20.46 -21.14 3.83
N GLY A 153 -20.47 -20.59 2.60
CA GLY A 153 -21.58 -20.74 1.66
C GLY A 153 -22.89 -20.10 2.14
N ARG A 154 -22.81 -19.08 3.01
CA ARG A 154 -23.97 -18.39 3.58
C ARG A 154 -23.63 -16.98 4.09
N PRO A 155 -24.62 -16.09 4.26
CA PRO A 155 -24.38 -14.73 4.74
C PRO A 155 -23.73 -14.68 6.13
N VAL A 156 -22.88 -13.69 6.33
CA VAL A 156 -22.29 -13.37 7.65
C VAL A 156 -22.67 -11.95 8.08
N ILE A 157 -22.56 -11.69 9.38
CA ILE A 157 -22.85 -10.40 9.97
C ILE A 157 -21.58 -9.55 9.90
N SER A 158 -21.66 -8.35 9.31
CA SER A 158 -20.55 -7.38 9.37
C SER A 158 -20.24 -7.01 10.82
N GLN A 159 -18.96 -6.87 11.17
CA GLN A 159 -18.61 -6.38 12.50
C GLN A 159 -19.13 -4.95 12.73
N ASN A 160 -19.72 -4.76 13.89
CA ASN A 160 -20.03 -3.46 14.48
C ASN A 160 -19.65 -3.50 15.96
N GLY A 161 -18.42 -3.15 16.29
CA GLY A 161 -17.93 -3.16 17.68
C GLY A 161 -17.58 -4.54 18.23
N TRP A 162 -17.57 -5.58 17.39
CA TRP A 162 -17.21 -6.94 17.78
C TRP A 162 -15.70 -7.15 17.95
N GLY A 163 -14.86 -6.29 17.36
CA GLY A 163 -13.41 -6.30 17.55
C GLY A 163 -13.02 -6.07 19.02
N LYS A 164 -11.98 -6.75 19.50
CA LYS A 164 -11.46 -6.62 20.87
C LYS A 164 -9.97 -6.39 20.88
N GLY A 165 -9.50 -5.62 21.86
CA GLY A 165 -8.09 -5.31 22.08
C GLY A 165 -7.70 -3.93 21.59
N LYS A 166 -6.48 -3.52 21.93
CA LYS A 166 -5.88 -2.25 21.49
C LYS A 166 -4.53 -2.51 20.87
N SER A 167 -4.33 -2.02 19.65
CA SER A 167 -3.04 -2.06 18.99
C SER A 167 -2.08 -1.10 19.68
N ARG A 168 -0.91 -1.61 20.07
CA ARG A 168 0.19 -0.82 20.66
C ARG A 168 1.20 -0.36 19.60
N LEU A 169 0.75 -0.18 18.35
CA LEU A 169 1.61 0.31 17.27
C LEU A 169 2.14 1.70 17.61
N SER A 170 3.46 1.89 17.55
CA SER A 170 4.08 3.19 17.83
C SER A 170 3.70 4.24 16.79
N SER A 171 3.78 5.53 17.14
CA SER A 171 3.49 6.63 16.20
C SER A 171 4.35 6.59 14.94
N GLY A 172 5.63 6.21 15.08
CA GLY A 172 6.54 6.02 13.95
C GLY A 172 6.07 4.93 12.99
N PHE A 173 5.60 3.79 13.52
CA PHE A 173 5.05 2.72 12.69
C PHE A 173 3.65 3.03 12.16
N GLN A 174 2.83 3.80 12.88
CA GLN A 174 1.55 4.31 12.35
C GLN A 174 1.78 5.19 11.11
N SER A 175 2.72 6.15 11.19
CA SER A 175 3.09 7.01 10.06
C SER A 175 3.68 6.22 8.89
N LEU A 176 4.41 5.13 9.18
CA LEU A 176 4.94 4.24 8.17
C LEU A 176 3.81 3.48 7.47
N TYR A 177 2.90 2.88 8.23
CA TYR A 177 1.71 2.19 7.73
C TYR A 177 0.85 3.09 6.83
N GLU A 178 0.54 4.32 7.25
CA GLU A 178 -0.27 5.28 6.48
C GLU A 178 0.38 5.56 5.11
N ARG A 179 1.68 5.90 5.10
CA ARG A 179 2.41 6.14 3.85
C ARG A 179 2.40 4.93 2.92
N GLN A 180 2.51 3.72 3.47
CA GLN A 180 2.48 2.50 2.66
C GLN A 180 1.09 2.26 2.05
N GLN A 181 0.02 2.44 2.84
CA GLN A 181 -1.34 2.31 2.34
C GLN A 181 -1.65 3.33 1.25
N ASP A 182 -1.22 4.58 1.42
CA ASP A 182 -1.42 5.63 0.41
C ASP A 182 -0.65 5.33 -0.89
N LEU A 183 0.59 4.84 -0.78
CA LEU A 183 1.37 4.43 -1.95
C LEU A 183 0.68 3.31 -2.73
N LEU A 184 0.19 2.28 -2.02
CA LEU A 184 -0.49 1.15 -2.65
C LEU A 184 -1.86 1.55 -3.21
N ALA A 185 -2.59 2.44 -2.54
CA ALA A 185 -3.86 2.96 -3.01
C ALA A 185 -3.71 3.84 -4.25
N GLY A 186 -2.61 4.59 -4.36
CA GLY A 186 -2.27 5.29 -5.61
C GLY A 186 -1.94 4.30 -6.73
N LEU A 187 -1.18 3.25 -6.41
CA LEU A 187 -0.77 2.25 -7.40
C LEU A 187 -1.94 1.42 -7.93
N SER A 188 -2.87 1.01 -7.06
CA SER A 188 -4.06 0.23 -7.44
C SER A 188 -5.05 0.98 -8.34
N LYS A 189 -4.92 2.31 -8.46
CA LYS A 189 -5.72 3.10 -9.41
C LYS A 189 -5.27 2.96 -10.86
N VAL A 190 -4.02 2.56 -11.10
CA VAL A 190 -3.46 2.45 -12.45
C VAL A 190 -2.96 1.06 -12.79
N VAL A 191 -2.69 0.21 -11.79
CA VAL A 191 -2.30 -1.19 -11.95
C VAL A 191 -3.33 -2.06 -11.24
N ASP A 192 -4.09 -2.83 -12.01
CA ASP A 192 -5.07 -3.78 -11.49
C ASP A 192 -4.44 -5.18 -11.38
N VAL A 193 -3.76 -5.44 -10.26
CA VAL A 193 -3.16 -6.76 -9.97
C VAL A 193 -3.40 -7.17 -8.52
N GLU A 194 -3.64 -8.46 -8.32
CA GLU A 194 -3.93 -9.04 -7.01
C GLU A 194 -2.80 -8.82 -5.99
N GLU A 195 -1.54 -8.79 -6.42
CA GLU A 195 -0.38 -8.56 -5.54
C GLU A 195 -0.51 -7.27 -4.71
N ILE A 196 -1.03 -6.19 -5.30
CA ILE A 196 -1.22 -4.91 -4.61
C ILE A 196 -2.35 -5.04 -3.58
N ALA A 197 -3.47 -5.62 -3.97
CA ALA A 197 -4.63 -5.83 -3.09
C ALA A 197 -4.25 -6.71 -1.89
N THR A 198 -3.58 -7.84 -2.13
CA THR A 198 -3.10 -8.76 -1.09
C THR A 198 -2.13 -8.06 -0.14
N LEU A 199 -1.22 -7.24 -0.65
CA LEU A 199 -0.30 -6.48 0.18
C LEU A 199 -1.02 -5.43 1.06
N GLN A 200 -2.03 -4.72 0.53
CA GLN A 200 -2.86 -3.79 1.31
C GLN A 200 -3.57 -4.51 2.47
N LEU A 201 -4.12 -5.70 2.22
CA LEU A 201 -4.77 -6.53 3.24
C LEU A 201 -3.78 -7.01 4.31
N ARG A 202 -2.61 -7.50 3.89
CA ARG A 202 -1.56 -7.96 4.82
C ARG A 202 -1.02 -6.84 5.69
N LEU A 203 -0.94 -5.60 5.19
CA LEU A 203 -0.56 -4.45 6.02
C LEU A 203 -1.56 -4.22 7.16
N GLY A 204 -2.85 -4.45 6.94
CA GLY A 204 -3.89 -4.37 7.97
C GLY A 204 -3.60 -5.26 9.19
N ARG A 205 -2.97 -6.41 8.96
CA ARG A 205 -2.58 -7.36 10.03
C ARG A 205 -1.59 -6.77 11.04
N ILE A 206 -0.81 -5.75 10.67
CA ILE A 206 0.10 -5.03 11.61
C ILE A 206 -0.67 -4.35 12.75
N LEU A 207 -1.94 -3.98 12.49
CA LEU A 207 -2.82 -3.37 13.47
C LEU A 207 -3.47 -4.39 14.40
N ASN A 208 -3.19 -5.69 14.26
CA ASN A 208 -3.75 -6.73 15.11
C ASN A 208 -3.35 -6.48 16.58
N PRO A 209 -4.32 -6.44 17.52
CA PRO A 209 -4.07 -6.15 18.92
C PRO A 209 -3.38 -7.31 19.66
N LEU A 210 -3.39 -8.52 19.11
CA LEU A 210 -2.77 -9.71 19.71
C LEU A 210 -1.24 -9.75 19.54
N LEU A 211 -0.70 -8.95 18.61
CA LEU A 211 0.75 -8.91 18.38
C LEU A 211 1.52 -8.39 19.60
N ASP A 212 2.60 -9.07 19.96
CA ASP A 212 3.54 -8.55 20.94
C ASP A 212 4.39 -7.40 20.34
N SER A 213 5.33 -6.85 21.10
CA SER A 213 6.18 -5.76 20.60
C SER A 213 7.16 -6.22 19.52
N ARG A 214 7.64 -7.47 19.56
CA ARG A 214 8.61 -8.04 18.63
C ARG A 214 7.95 -8.36 17.30
N ASP A 215 6.82 -9.07 17.32
CA ASP A 215 6.06 -9.42 16.12
C ASP A 215 5.60 -8.16 15.39
N ARG A 216 5.12 -7.15 16.14
CA ARG A 216 4.68 -5.89 15.54
C ARG A 216 5.82 -5.14 14.86
N ALA A 217 7.01 -5.11 15.47
CA ALA A 217 8.20 -4.53 14.84
C ALA A 217 8.61 -5.34 13.60
N TYR A 218 8.63 -6.67 13.70
CA TYR A 218 8.93 -7.58 12.60
C TYR A 218 8.03 -7.31 11.39
N PHE A 219 6.71 -7.39 11.54
CA PHE A 219 5.76 -7.15 10.45
C PHE A 219 5.81 -5.71 9.92
N SER A 220 6.12 -4.72 10.75
CA SER A 220 6.30 -3.34 10.27
C SER A 220 7.50 -3.20 9.33
N TYR A 221 8.63 -3.85 9.64
CA TYR A 221 9.81 -3.85 8.76
C TYR A 221 9.59 -4.70 7.51
N GLN A 222 9.04 -5.90 7.65
CA GLN A 222 8.72 -6.80 6.53
C GLN A 222 7.73 -6.13 5.56
N GLY A 223 6.66 -5.52 6.10
CA GLY A 223 5.69 -4.78 5.29
C GLY A 223 6.34 -3.63 4.51
N ARG A 224 7.27 -2.89 5.13
CA ARG A 224 8.03 -1.82 4.44
C ARG A 224 8.82 -2.36 3.27
N ASP A 225 9.52 -3.48 3.47
CA ASP A 225 10.38 -4.08 2.46
C ASP A 225 9.54 -4.64 1.30
N ALA A 226 8.43 -5.34 1.61
CA ALA A 226 7.45 -5.81 0.63
C ALA A 226 6.83 -4.64 -0.17
N THR A 227 6.42 -3.58 0.51
CA THR A 227 5.88 -2.37 -0.15
C THR A 227 6.91 -1.71 -1.06
N THR A 228 8.15 -1.60 -0.60
CA THR A 228 9.23 -1.03 -1.41
C THR A 228 9.48 -1.86 -2.67
N LYS A 229 9.45 -3.19 -2.55
CA LYS A 229 9.61 -4.12 -3.69
C LYS A 229 8.50 -3.93 -4.72
N VAL A 230 7.23 -3.88 -4.29
CA VAL A 230 6.07 -3.70 -5.18
C VAL A 230 6.07 -2.31 -5.82
N VAL A 231 6.24 -1.25 -5.03
CA VAL A 231 6.21 0.13 -5.53
C VAL A 231 7.35 0.40 -6.53
N LYS A 232 8.51 -0.26 -6.37
CA LYS A 232 9.64 -0.13 -7.31
C LYS A 232 9.33 -0.68 -8.71
N LYS A 233 8.31 -1.55 -8.86
CA LYS A 233 7.95 -2.11 -10.18
C LYS A 233 7.42 -1.04 -11.14
N LEU A 234 6.73 0.00 -10.63
CA LEU A 234 6.33 1.15 -11.44
C LEU A 234 7.13 2.37 -10.99
N ARG A 235 8.11 2.80 -11.80
CA ARG A 235 9.05 3.86 -11.41
C ARG A 235 9.52 4.72 -12.56
N ILE A 236 9.89 5.95 -12.22
CA ILE A 236 10.61 6.87 -13.09
C ILE A 236 12.10 6.74 -12.78
N VAL A 237 12.92 6.42 -13.78
CA VAL A 237 14.37 6.32 -13.61
C VAL A 237 14.91 7.70 -13.22
N SER A 238 15.63 7.77 -12.10
CA SER A 238 16.31 8.99 -11.69
C SER A 238 17.48 9.30 -12.62
N GLY A 239 17.76 10.57 -12.83
CA GLY A 239 18.74 11.00 -13.82
C GLY A 239 19.48 12.27 -13.42
N ARG A 240 20.64 12.47 -14.03
CA ARG A 240 21.39 13.72 -14.03
C ARG A 240 21.51 14.20 -15.46
N PHE A 241 21.12 15.44 -15.73
CA PHE A 241 21.13 15.99 -17.09
C PHE A 241 21.86 17.33 -17.12
N GLN A 242 22.66 17.53 -18.17
CA GLN A 242 23.32 18.79 -18.46
C GLN A 242 22.58 19.47 -19.61
N LEU A 243 22.03 20.66 -19.37
CA LEU A 243 21.29 21.43 -20.38
C LEU A 243 22.12 22.66 -20.77
N THR A 244 22.61 22.67 -22.02
CA THR A 244 23.49 23.72 -22.55
C THR A 244 22.79 24.73 -23.45
N SER A 245 21.52 24.48 -23.79
CA SER A 245 20.71 25.28 -24.69
C SER A 245 19.41 25.74 -24.02
N SER A 246 18.79 26.81 -24.53
CA SER A 246 17.55 27.36 -23.98
C SER A 246 16.35 26.39 -24.08
N ARG A 247 16.34 25.49 -25.06
CA ARG A 247 15.35 24.41 -25.19
C ARG A 247 16.09 23.10 -25.44
N VAL A 248 15.77 22.06 -24.67
CA VAL A 248 16.40 20.74 -24.75
C VAL A 248 15.36 19.65 -24.54
N GLU A 249 15.40 18.61 -25.38
CA GLU A 249 14.61 17.40 -25.19
C GLU A 249 15.31 16.46 -24.21
N VAL A 250 14.77 16.33 -23.00
CA VAL A 250 15.32 15.48 -21.95
C VAL A 250 14.67 14.10 -22.04
N PRO A 251 15.44 13.03 -22.26
CA PRO A 251 14.89 11.69 -22.31
C PRO A 251 14.62 11.16 -20.91
N LEU A 252 13.36 10.83 -20.61
CA LEU A 252 12.94 10.24 -19.33
C LEU A 252 12.54 8.78 -19.54
N THR A 253 13.14 7.87 -18.76
CA THR A 253 12.81 6.45 -18.80
C THR A 253 11.80 6.10 -17.72
N LEU A 254 10.70 5.49 -18.14
CA LEU A 254 9.58 5.07 -17.31
C LEU A 254 9.50 3.54 -17.37
N VAL A 255 9.44 2.89 -16.22
CA VAL A 255 9.53 1.42 -16.10
C VAL A 255 8.25 0.88 -15.49
N ASN A 256 7.74 -0.20 -16.08
CA ASN A 256 6.66 -1.01 -15.58
C ASN A 256 7.07 -2.50 -15.56
N ASP A 257 7.41 -2.99 -14.37
CA ASP A 257 7.75 -4.39 -14.13
C ASP A 257 6.51 -5.23 -13.72
N PHE A 258 5.30 -4.69 -13.83
CA PHE A 258 4.06 -5.45 -13.64
C PHE A 258 3.68 -6.28 -14.89
N GLU A 259 2.84 -7.29 -14.67
CA GLU A 259 2.32 -8.18 -15.73
C GLU A 259 1.22 -7.52 -16.59
N THR A 260 0.75 -6.34 -16.19
CA THR A 260 -0.33 -5.61 -16.86
C THR A 260 0.19 -4.31 -17.44
N ALA A 261 -0.42 -3.86 -18.55
CA ALA A 261 -0.14 -2.54 -19.10
C ALA A 261 -0.65 -1.47 -18.13
N THR A 262 0.04 -0.34 -18.06
CA THR A 262 -0.32 0.78 -17.18
C THR A 262 -0.45 2.06 -17.99
N VAL A 263 -1.50 2.83 -17.75
CA VAL A 263 -1.67 4.17 -18.31
C VAL A 263 -1.50 5.20 -17.19
N VAL A 264 -0.55 6.12 -17.38
CA VAL A 264 -0.20 7.13 -16.39
C VAL A 264 0.00 8.49 -17.04
N SER A 265 -0.08 9.54 -16.23
CA SER A 265 0.47 10.86 -16.56
C SER A 265 1.70 11.14 -15.70
N LEU A 266 2.54 12.07 -16.13
CA LEU A 266 3.78 12.46 -15.47
C LEU A 266 3.68 13.91 -15.03
N SER A 267 3.66 14.13 -13.72
CA SER A 267 3.82 15.45 -13.11
C SER A 267 5.29 15.80 -13.02
N LEU A 268 5.68 16.96 -13.56
CA LEU A 268 7.04 17.47 -13.53
C LEU A 268 7.07 18.82 -12.81
N THR A 269 7.62 18.84 -11.60
CA THR A 269 7.58 20.01 -10.72
C THR A 269 9.00 20.52 -10.46
N PRO A 270 9.43 21.62 -11.10
CA PRO A 270 10.69 22.28 -10.80
C PRO A 270 10.71 22.85 -9.38
N MET A 271 11.84 22.71 -8.69
CA MET A 271 12.02 23.30 -7.36
C MET A 271 12.36 24.80 -7.40
N ASN A 272 12.60 25.36 -8.59
CA ASN A 272 12.83 26.79 -8.79
C ASN A 272 12.44 27.22 -10.20
N SER A 273 12.45 28.52 -10.46
CA SER A 273 12.08 29.14 -11.74
C SER A 273 13.16 29.11 -12.83
N ARG A 274 14.30 28.41 -12.61
CA ARG A 274 15.39 28.35 -13.60
C ARG A 274 15.04 27.48 -14.81
N VAL A 275 14.04 26.62 -14.67
CA VAL A 275 13.56 25.70 -15.70
C VAL A 275 12.04 25.74 -15.74
N ARG A 276 11.50 25.63 -16.94
CA ARG A 276 10.08 25.40 -17.20
C ARG A 276 9.91 24.07 -17.92
N VAL A 277 8.95 23.28 -17.47
CA VAL A 277 8.56 22.00 -18.03
C VAL A 277 7.07 21.79 -17.78
N GLU A 278 6.40 21.08 -18.67
CA GLU A 278 4.98 20.79 -18.59
C GLU A 278 4.76 19.32 -18.22
N ASN A 279 3.57 19.02 -17.69
CA ASN A 279 3.18 17.64 -17.41
C ASN A 279 2.91 16.90 -18.73
N VAL A 280 3.17 15.60 -18.74
CA VAL A 280 2.93 14.73 -19.91
C VAL A 280 1.80 13.77 -19.59
N SER A 281 0.77 13.68 -20.42
CA SER A 281 -0.41 12.84 -20.17
C SER A 281 -0.51 11.65 -21.11
N GLY A 282 -1.30 10.64 -20.72
CA GLY A 282 -1.68 9.53 -21.58
C GLY A 282 -0.54 8.57 -21.95
N ILE A 283 0.46 8.43 -21.07
CA ILE A 283 1.60 7.56 -21.32
C ILE A 283 1.19 6.12 -21.03
N THR A 284 1.27 5.28 -22.06
CA THR A 284 1.04 3.84 -21.93
C THR A 284 2.39 3.12 -21.80
N ILE A 285 2.55 2.31 -20.76
CA ILE A 285 3.72 1.47 -20.53
C ILE A 285 3.27 0.01 -20.59
N ALA A 286 3.84 -0.77 -21.50
CA ALA A 286 3.49 -2.18 -21.69
C ALA A 286 3.90 -3.03 -20.45
N PRO A 287 3.35 -4.25 -20.32
CA PRO A 287 3.79 -5.19 -19.29
C PRO A 287 5.29 -5.48 -19.36
N LYS A 288 5.95 -5.60 -18.20
CA LYS A 288 7.37 -5.98 -18.09
C LYS A 288 8.28 -5.18 -19.04
N SER A 289 8.00 -3.90 -19.22
CA SER A 289 8.67 -3.06 -20.20
C SER A 289 9.07 -1.71 -19.62
N PHE A 290 9.85 -0.99 -20.41
CA PHE A 290 10.08 0.44 -20.19
C PHE A 290 9.73 1.22 -21.44
N VAL A 291 9.46 2.51 -21.28
CA VAL A 291 9.32 3.47 -22.37
C VAL A 291 10.21 4.68 -22.09
N GLN A 292 10.85 5.20 -23.13
CA GLN A 292 11.63 6.43 -23.05
C GLN A 292 10.85 7.53 -23.76
N ILE A 293 10.52 8.59 -23.03
CA ILE A 293 9.82 9.75 -23.57
C ILE A 293 10.77 10.93 -23.65
N SER A 294 10.69 11.71 -24.73
CA SER A 294 11.41 12.98 -24.88
C SER A 294 10.54 14.11 -24.35
N VAL A 295 11.01 14.79 -23.31
CA VAL A 295 10.28 15.89 -22.68
C VAL A 295 10.98 17.22 -22.96
N PRO A 296 10.26 18.24 -23.44
CA PRO A 296 10.85 19.54 -23.73
C PRO A 296 11.06 20.35 -22.45
N PHE A 297 12.32 20.67 -22.15
CA PHE A 297 12.70 21.57 -21.06
C PHE A 297 13.09 22.92 -21.62
N THR A 298 12.56 23.99 -21.03
CA THR A 298 12.97 25.36 -21.34
C THR A 298 13.82 25.91 -20.19
N VAL A 299 15.06 26.27 -20.49
CA VAL A 299 16.01 26.82 -19.51
C VAL A 299 15.92 28.35 -19.51
N ILE A 300 15.65 28.90 -18.33
CA ILE A 300 15.44 30.33 -18.09
C ILE A 300 16.72 30.98 -17.54
N ALA A 301 17.46 30.27 -16.68
CA ALA A 301 18.70 30.77 -16.08
C ALA A 301 19.70 29.64 -15.79
N SER A 302 20.99 29.97 -15.86
CA SER A 302 22.09 29.05 -15.54
C SER A 302 22.15 28.70 -14.05
N GLY A 303 22.79 27.58 -13.70
CA GLY A 303 22.90 27.05 -12.32
C GLY A 303 22.40 25.62 -12.20
N SER A 304 22.21 25.14 -10.96
CA SER A 304 21.65 23.81 -10.70
C SER A 304 20.18 23.89 -10.26
N THR A 305 19.40 22.87 -10.61
CA THR A 305 18.03 22.71 -10.13
C THR A 305 17.62 21.25 -10.04
N LEU A 306 16.58 20.97 -9.25
CA LEU A 306 15.95 19.66 -9.16
C LEU A 306 14.54 19.76 -9.72
N VAL A 307 14.17 18.79 -10.55
CA VAL A 307 12.78 18.58 -10.96
C VAL A 307 12.29 17.29 -10.32
N LEU A 308 11.19 17.37 -9.58
CA LEU A 308 10.50 16.21 -9.05
C LEU A 308 9.58 15.65 -10.14
N ALA A 309 9.81 14.40 -10.50
CA ALA A 309 9.00 13.67 -11.46
C ALA A 309 8.14 12.66 -10.70
N GLN A 310 6.84 12.69 -10.89
CA GLN A 310 5.89 11.85 -10.14
C GLN A 310 4.82 11.34 -11.11
N PHE A 311 4.55 10.03 -11.10
CA PHE A 311 3.38 9.53 -11.81
C PHE A 311 2.11 10.02 -11.13
N ILE A 312 1.12 10.36 -11.94
CA ILE A 312 -0.22 10.74 -11.51
C ILE A 312 -1.27 10.00 -12.34
N THR A 313 -2.45 9.79 -11.77
CA THR A 313 -3.62 9.33 -12.53
C THR A 313 -4.09 10.43 -13.48
N PRO A 314 -4.93 10.13 -14.48
CA PRO A 314 -5.57 11.16 -15.31
C PRO A 314 -6.32 12.24 -14.49
N GLU A 315 -6.84 11.87 -13.32
CA GLU A 315 -7.55 12.73 -12.37
C GLU A 315 -6.60 13.55 -11.46
N GLY A 316 -5.30 13.27 -11.49
CA GLY A 316 -4.27 14.00 -10.75
C GLY A 316 -3.83 13.38 -9.43
N ASP A 317 -4.32 12.18 -9.08
CA ASP A 317 -3.89 11.49 -7.86
C ASP A 317 -2.46 10.97 -8.00
N ARG A 318 -1.67 11.05 -6.93
CA ARG A 318 -0.26 10.60 -6.96
C ARG A 318 -0.17 9.07 -7.02
N VAL A 319 0.75 8.57 -7.84
CA VAL A 319 1.00 7.14 -8.06
C VAL A 319 2.48 6.83 -7.83
N GLY A 320 2.80 5.90 -6.93
CA GLY A 320 4.17 5.48 -6.68
C GLY A 320 5.06 6.58 -6.08
N GLN A 321 6.38 6.42 -6.20
CA GLN A 321 7.34 7.35 -5.61
C GLN A 321 7.80 8.45 -6.58
N ALA A 322 8.02 9.65 -6.05
CA ALA A 322 8.65 10.74 -6.77
C ALA A 322 10.12 10.40 -7.07
N SER A 323 10.51 10.60 -8.32
CA SER A 323 11.89 10.52 -8.78
C SER A 323 12.52 11.91 -8.87
N ARG A 324 13.83 11.96 -8.64
CA ARG A 324 14.62 13.19 -8.62
C ARG A 324 15.42 13.33 -9.91
N LEU A 325 15.12 14.35 -10.70
CA LEU A 325 15.84 14.69 -11.93
C LEU A 325 16.77 15.89 -11.65
N ASN A 326 18.05 15.61 -11.46
CA ASN A 326 19.02 16.67 -11.16
C ASN A 326 19.49 17.32 -12.47
N LEU A 327 19.31 18.63 -12.60
CA LEU A 327 19.66 19.39 -13.79
C LEU A 327 20.80 20.36 -13.48
N SER A 328 21.77 20.40 -14.39
CA SER A 328 22.83 21.41 -14.41
C SER A 328 22.69 22.22 -15.71
N LEU A 329 22.59 23.53 -15.57
CA LEU A 329 22.15 24.45 -16.61
C LEU A 329 23.29 25.41 -16.93
N THR A 330 23.76 25.36 -18.16
CA THR A 330 24.83 26.23 -18.67
C THR A 330 24.36 26.84 -19.98
N VAL A 331 23.42 27.78 -19.90
CA VAL A 331 22.91 28.47 -21.08
C VAL A 331 23.66 29.78 -21.23
N ILE A 332 24.30 29.92 -22.39
CA ILE A 332 24.89 31.17 -22.84
C ILE A 332 23.84 31.84 -23.72
N ASP A 333 23.50 33.09 -23.42
CA ASP A 333 22.58 33.86 -24.25
C ASP A 333 23.17 33.99 -25.68
N SER A 334 22.41 33.53 -26.68
CA SER A 334 22.81 33.60 -28.10
C SER A 334 23.11 35.05 -28.54
N ARG A 335 22.45 36.04 -27.92
CA ARG A 335 22.75 37.46 -28.16
C ARG A 335 24.15 37.81 -27.70
N VAL A 336 24.54 37.37 -26.50
CA VAL A 336 25.88 37.63 -25.94
C VAL A 336 26.95 36.99 -26.82
N ALA A 337 26.72 35.77 -27.31
CA ALA A 337 27.63 35.11 -28.24
C ALA A 337 27.78 35.90 -29.57
N TRP A 338 26.69 36.46 -30.09
CA TRP A 338 26.77 37.32 -31.27
C TRP A 338 27.46 38.65 -31.02
N PHE A 339 27.23 39.28 -29.87
CA PHE A 339 27.91 40.51 -29.49
C PHE A 339 29.42 40.31 -29.33
N THR A 340 29.84 39.24 -28.65
CA THR A 340 31.28 38.94 -28.47
C THR A 340 31.94 38.60 -29.80
N THR A 341 31.28 37.81 -30.65
CA THR A 341 31.77 37.46 -31.98
C THR A 341 31.87 38.70 -32.88
N GLY A 342 30.83 39.55 -32.89
CA GLY A 342 30.82 40.80 -33.64
C GLY A 342 31.91 41.75 -33.16
N ALA A 343 32.06 41.95 -31.85
CA ALA A 343 33.11 42.76 -31.27
C ALA A 343 34.51 42.24 -31.63
N ALA A 344 34.73 40.91 -31.59
CA ALA A 344 35.98 40.31 -32.01
C ALA A 344 36.30 40.59 -33.48
N ILE A 345 35.31 40.45 -34.37
CA ILE A 345 35.45 40.77 -35.81
C ILE A 345 35.83 42.24 -36.00
N PHE A 346 35.15 43.16 -35.30
CA PHE A 346 35.46 44.59 -35.37
C PHE A 346 36.88 44.91 -34.87
N LEU A 347 37.33 44.27 -33.79
CA LEU A 347 38.71 44.41 -33.28
C LEU A 347 39.74 43.90 -34.30
N PHE A 348 39.49 42.77 -34.94
CA PHE A 348 40.36 42.25 -36.00
C PHE A 348 40.43 43.18 -37.22
N LEU A 349 39.29 43.71 -37.68
CA LEU A 349 39.28 44.71 -38.76
C LEU A 349 40.06 45.96 -38.37
N GLY A 350 39.87 46.46 -37.15
CA GLY A 350 40.61 47.61 -36.61
C GLY A 350 42.11 47.38 -36.60
N ALA A 351 42.56 46.19 -36.17
CA ALA A 351 43.97 45.82 -36.15
C ALA A 351 44.57 45.75 -37.57
N ILE A 352 43.84 45.19 -38.54
CA ILE A 352 44.26 45.14 -39.95
C ILE A 352 44.39 46.55 -40.52
N ILE A 353 43.40 47.42 -40.30
CA ILE A 353 43.42 48.83 -40.75
C ILE A 353 44.60 49.58 -40.13
N GLN A 354 44.86 49.42 -38.83
CA GLN A 354 46.01 50.03 -38.16
C GLN A 354 47.34 49.52 -38.74
N SER A 355 47.44 48.23 -39.02
CA SER A 355 48.63 47.62 -39.63
C SER A 355 48.91 48.20 -41.03
N VAL A 356 47.89 48.26 -41.90
CA VAL A 356 48.00 48.86 -43.24
C VAL A 356 48.38 50.35 -43.16
N ARG A 357 47.77 51.10 -42.23
CA ARG A 357 48.09 52.52 -42.03
C ARG A 357 49.51 52.73 -41.52
N ARG A 358 50.02 51.83 -40.66
CA ARG A 358 51.42 51.83 -40.19
C ARG A 358 52.38 51.55 -41.35
N ILE A 359 52.10 50.56 -42.19
CA ILE A 359 52.94 50.23 -43.37
C ILE A 359 52.95 51.37 -44.39
N ARG A 360 51.81 52.05 -44.61
CA ARG A 360 51.74 53.22 -45.51
C ARG A 360 52.52 54.43 -44.96
N ARG A 361 52.53 54.67 -43.65
CA ARG A 361 53.33 55.75 -43.05
C ARG A 361 54.84 55.47 -43.11
N GLY A 362 55.27 54.22 -42.96
CA GLY A 362 56.68 53.83 -43.14
C GLY A 362 57.21 53.91 -44.58
N ARG A 363 56.35 54.16 -45.58
CA ARG A 363 56.75 54.39 -46.98
C ARG A 363 56.92 55.85 -47.36
N ASN A 364 56.54 56.81 -46.49
CA ASN A 364 56.68 58.24 -46.73
C ASN A 364 57.90 58.87 -46.01
N GLU A 365 58.80 58.05 -45.45
CA GLU A 365 60.06 58.49 -44.81
C GLU A 365 61.30 57.95 -45.54
N LYS A 366 61.22 57.71 -46.85
CA LYS A 366 62.40 57.44 -47.69
C LYS A 366 62.63 58.53 -48.71
#